data_AF-A0A3D2XBU5-F1
#
_entry.id   AF-A0A3D2XBU5-F1
#
_cell.length_a   1.000
_cell.length_b   1.000
_cell.length_c   1.000
_cell.angle_alpha   90.00
_cell.angle_beta   90.00
_cell.angle_gamma   90.00
#
_symmetry.space_group_name_H-M   'P 1'
#
loop_
_entity.id
_entity.type
_entity.pdbx_description
1 polymer ?
#
loop_
_entity_poly.entity_id
_entity_poly.type
_entity_poly.pdbx_seq_one_letter_code
_entity_poly.pdbx_strand_id
1 'polypeptide(L)'
;MKVLQFTIPVPGDKNIIVQHDLLPYFYPHLHRHDEIQLTWIQKGEGTLVVDNNMYPFGPNEIYYLGANQPHVFKSDPMYFSAKSKRKVQAITIHFNPNGKLSSLFDLAEMKHIQTFLQKHNNGFIVPSEQVSDISHKIQQVSKSNGTDQMI
;
A
#
# COMPACT_ATOMS: atom_id res chain seq x y z
N MET A 1 -4.23 -21.76 -0.17
CA MET A 1 -4.90 -20.71 -0.98
C MET A 1 -3.99 -20.39 -2.16
N LYS A 2 -4.52 -20.19 -3.37
CA LYS A 2 -3.72 -19.83 -4.54
C LYS A 2 -3.47 -18.32 -4.52
N VAL A 3 -2.20 -17.91 -4.50
CA VAL A 3 -1.83 -16.48 -4.65
C VAL A 3 -2.06 -16.09 -6.10
N LEU A 4 -2.75 -14.97 -6.32
CA LEU A 4 -2.88 -14.37 -7.63
C LEU A 4 -1.74 -13.37 -7.83
N GLN A 5 -0.99 -13.50 -8.93
CA GLN A 5 -0.24 -12.34 -9.41
C GLN A 5 -1.28 -11.42 -10.04
N PHE A 6 -1.44 -10.21 -9.52
CA PHE A 6 -2.10 -9.16 -10.27
C PHE A 6 -1.19 -7.96 -10.31
N THR A 7 -1.12 -7.31 -11.45
CA THR A 7 -0.56 -5.95 -11.52
C THR A 7 -1.76 -5.02 -11.48
N ILE A 8 -1.69 -3.95 -10.68
CA ILE A 8 -2.75 -2.94 -10.71
C ILE A 8 -2.80 -2.43 -12.16
N PRO A 9 -3.94 -2.53 -12.86
CA PRO A 9 -4.04 -1.97 -14.20
C PRO A 9 -3.97 -0.45 -14.07
N VAL A 10 -2.83 0.12 -14.43
CA VAL A 10 -2.61 1.56 -14.44
C VAL A 10 -2.81 2.05 -15.86
N PRO A 11 -3.77 2.95 -16.11
CA PRO A 11 -3.83 3.63 -17.39
C PRO A 11 -2.60 4.52 -17.59
N GLY A 12 -1.83 4.30 -18.66
CA GLY A 12 -0.75 5.18 -19.11
C GLY A 12 0.66 4.87 -18.57
N ASP A 13 1.54 5.88 -18.58
CA ASP A 13 2.99 5.77 -18.32
C ASP A 13 3.42 6.12 -16.87
N LYS A 14 2.55 5.93 -15.88
CA LYS A 14 2.87 6.29 -14.48
C LYS A 14 3.71 5.22 -13.77
N ASN A 15 4.70 5.67 -12.99
CA ASN A 15 5.54 4.80 -12.15
C ASN A 15 5.27 4.94 -10.65
N ILE A 16 4.59 6.02 -10.25
CA ILE A 16 4.01 6.21 -8.92
C ILE A 16 2.50 6.23 -9.13
N ILE A 17 1.81 5.32 -8.48
CA ILE A 17 0.38 5.08 -8.66
C ILE A 17 -0.29 5.37 -7.33
N VAL A 18 -1.30 6.24 -7.35
CA VAL A 18 -2.11 6.52 -6.17
C VAL A 18 -3.51 5.97 -6.40
N GLN A 19 -3.95 5.09 -5.51
CA GLN A 19 -5.28 4.52 -5.48
C GLN A 19 -6.06 5.09 -4.30
N HIS A 20 -7.30 5.53 -4.56
CA HIS A 20 -8.25 5.97 -3.56
C HIS A 20 -9.39 4.97 -3.47
N ASP A 21 -9.49 4.27 -2.34
CA ASP A 21 -10.56 3.33 -2.10
C ASP A 21 -11.68 3.99 -1.30
N LEU A 22 -12.90 3.85 -1.80
CA LEU A 22 -14.14 4.06 -1.05
C LEU A 22 -15.10 2.92 -1.41
N LEU A 23 -14.90 1.78 -0.77
CA LEU A 23 -15.49 0.51 -1.15
C LEU A 23 -16.36 -0.08 -0.03
N PRO A 24 -17.29 -1.00 -0.33
CA PRO A 24 -18.00 -1.74 0.71
C PRO A 24 -17.07 -2.58 1.60
N TYR A 25 -15.98 -3.11 1.04
CA TYR A 25 -14.95 -3.89 1.71
C TYR A 25 -13.67 -3.88 0.84
N PHE A 26 -12.53 -4.25 1.42
CA PHE A 26 -11.26 -4.39 0.68
C PHE A 26 -11.28 -5.61 -0.24
N TYR A 27 -10.50 -5.56 -1.32
CA TYR A 27 -10.39 -6.66 -2.28
C TYR A 27 -10.05 -8.00 -1.56
N PRO A 28 -10.91 -9.03 -1.61
CA PRO A 28 -10.84 -10.15 -0.67
C PRO A 28 -9.93 -11.30 -1.10
N HIS A 29 -9.20 -11.17 -2.21
CA HIS A 29 -8.36 -12.26 -2.73
C HIS A 29 -6.89 -12.03 -2.41
N LEU A 30 -6.22 -13.09 -1.97
CA LEU A 30 -4.77 -13.10 -1.70
C LEU A 30 -3.99 -12.87 -2.99
N HIS A 31 -3.12 -11.87 -2.98
CA HIS A 31 -2.42 -11.41 -4.18
C HIS A 31 -1.01 -10.92 -3.91
N ARG A 32 -0.25 -10.69 -4.99
CA ARG A 32 1.03 -9.99 -4.97
C ARG A 32 1.24 -9.23 -6.29
N HIS A 33 2.09 -8.22 -6.24
CA HIS A 33 2.49 -7.36 -7.36
C HIS A 33 3.96 -6.93 -7.22
N ASP A 34 4.57 -6.44 -8.29
CA ASP A 34 6.01 -6.08 -8.31
C ASP A 34 6.29 -4.76 -7.57
N GLU A 35 5.26 -3.95 -7.36
CA GLU A 35 5.36 -2.68 -6.66
C GLU A 35 5.48 -2.85 -5.15
N ILE A 36 6.22 -1.96 -4.51
CA ILE A 36 6.08 -1.67 -3.09
C ILE A 36 4.75 -0.96 -2.89
N GLN A 37 4.05 -1.29 -1.80
CA GLN A 37 2.75 -0.72 -1.46
C GLN A 37 2.81 0.00 -0.11
N LEU A 38 2.37 1.25 -0.07
CA LEU A 38 2.16 2.02 1.16
C LEU A 38 0.68 2.38 1.28
N THR A 39 -0.03 1.74 2.21
CA THR A 39 -1.48 1.91 2.40
C THR A 39 -1.78 2.61 3.72
N TRP A 40 -2.48 3.73 3.67
CA TRP A 40 -3.09 4.36 4.84
C TRP A 40 -4.57 4.01 4.92
N ILE A 41 -4.95 3.28 5.96
CA ILE A 41 -6.34 2.89 6.22
C ILE A 41 -7.04 4.04 6.95
N GLN A 42 -7.83 4.84 6.23
CA GLN A 42 -8.57 5.95 6.81
C GLN A 42 -9.80 5.47 7.58
N LYS A 43 -10.47 4.42 7.05
CA LYS A 43 -11.61 3.72 7.67
C LYS A 43 -11.57 2.25 7.28
N GLY A 44 -11.97 1.39 8.20
CA GLY A 44 -11.97 -0.06 7.98
C GLY A 44 -11.31 -0.79 9.13
N GLU A 45 -11.71 -2.05 9.30
CA GLU A 45 -11.09 -2.97 10.25
C GLU A 45 -11.18 -4.40 9.71
N GLY A 46 -10.26 -5.25 10.18
CA GLY A 46 -10.22 -6.64 9.79
C GLY A 46 -8.88 -7.30 10.07
N THR A 47 -8.51 -8.25 9.21
CA THR A 47 -7.26 -9.00 9.31
C THR A 47 -6.41 -8.80 8.06
N LEU A 48 -5.17 -8.32 8.25
CA LEU A 48 -4.13 -8.34 7.24
C LEU A 48 -3.52 -9.74 7.26
N VAL A 49 -3.64 -10.45 6.15
CA VAL A 49 -2.86 -11.67 5.91
C VAL A 49 -1.69 -11.26 5.03
N VAL A 50 -0.47 -11.52 5.49
CA VAL A 50 0.75 -11.23 4.75
C VAL A 50 1.73 -12.38 4.93
N ASP A 51 2.23 -12.92 3.82
CA ASP A 51 2.94 -14.20 3.76
C ASP A 51 2.13 -15.33 4.45
N ASN A 52 2.63 -15.80 5.59
CA ASN A 52 2.02 -16.82 6.43
C ASN A 52 1.49 -16.27 7.77
N ASN A 53 1.54 -14.95 7.96
CA ASN A 53 1.18 -14.27 9.19
C ASN A 53 -0.19 -13.58 9.06
N MET A 54 -0.84 -13.40 10.20
CA MET A 54 -2.11 -12.68 10.30
C MET A 54 -2.01 -11.63 11.40
N TYR A 55 -2.39 -10.41 11.08
CA TYR A 55 -2.41 -9.28 12.01
C TYR A 55 -3.79 -8.62 11.96
N PRO A 56 -4.36 -8.19 13.09
CA PRO A 56 -5.48 -7.26 13.03
C PRO A 56 -5.02 -5.95 12.35
N PHE A 57 -5.93 -5.31 11.64
CA PHE A 57 -5.77 -3.93 11.21
C PHE A 57 -7.00 -3.12 11.62
N GLY A 58 -6.80 -1.82 11.77
CA GLY A 58 -7.81 -0.86 12.13
C GLY A 58 -7.63 0.50 11.43
N PRO A 59 -8.52 1.45 11.77
CA PRO A 59 -8.45 2.79 11.21
C PRO A 59 -7.21 3.54 11.71
N ASN A 60 -6.72 4.42 10.85
CA ASN A 60 -5.55 5.26 11.06
C ASN A 60 -4.22 4.49 11.20
N GLU A 61 -4.14 3.28 10.68
CA GLU A 61 -2.88 2.54 10.55
C GLU A 61 -2.31 2.69 9.13
N ILE A 62 -0.97 2.66 9.03
CA ILE A 62 -0.26 2.73 7.76
C ILE A 62 0.63 1.50 7.62
N TYR A 63 0.48 0.80 6.51
CA TYR A 63 1.22 -0.41 6.19
C TYR A 63 2.15 -0.16 5.01
N TYR A 64 3.42 -0.51 5.20
CA TYR A 64 4.37 -0.69 4.12
C TYR A 64 4.45 -2.18 3.81
N LEU A 65 4.19 -2.58 2.56
CA LEU A 65 4.26 -3.95 2.08
C LEU A 65 5.30 -4.02 0.96
N GLY A 66 6.16 -5.03 1.04
CA GLY A 66 7.27 -5.19 0.10
C GLY A 66 6.81 -5.64 -1.29
N ALA A 67 7.68 -5.39 -2.28
CA ALA A 67 7.51 -5.91 -3.63
C ALA A 67 7.40 -7.44 -3.61
N ASN A 68 6.46 -7.98 -4.38
CA ASN A 68 6.15 -9.40 -4.51
C ASN A 68 5.75 -10.13 -3.20
N GLN A 69 5.50 -9.40 -2.12
CA GLN A 69 5.02 -9.97 -0.86
C GLN A 69 3.53 -10.34 -0.97
N PRO A 70 3.13 -11.63 -0.86
CA PRO A 70 1.73 -12.01 -0.88
C PRO A 70 0.96 -11.42 0.29
N HIS A 71 -0.13 -10.70 0.01
CA HIS A 71 -0.94 -10.05 1.03
C HIS A 71 -2.42 -9.94 0.67
N VAL A 72 -3.26 -9.70 1.68
CA VAL A 72 -4.67 -9.31 1.54
C VAL A 72 -5.16 -8.64 2.83
N PHE A 73 -5.83 -7.50 2.68
CA PHE A 73 -6.63 -6.89 3.73
C PHE A 73 -8.02 -7.52 3.71
N LYS A 74 -8.30 -8.46 4.61
CA LYS A 74 -9.62 -9.07 4.75
C LYS A 74 -10.47 -8.23 5.69
N SER A 75 -11.47 -7.54 5.15
CA SER A 75 -12.47 -6.85 5.97
C SER A 75 -13.24 -7.82 6.87
N ASP A 76 -13.67 -7.35 8.03
CA ASP A 76 -14.45 -8.18 8.95
C ASP A 76 -15.78 -8.70 8.34
N PRO A 77 -16.31 -9.84 8.81
CA PRO A 77 -17.55 -10.44 8.27
C PRO A 77 -18.76 -9.49 8.24
N MET A 78 -18.82 -8.54 9.17
CA MET A 78 -19.88 -7.53 9.25
C MET A 78 -19.99 -6.62 8.01
N TYR A 79 -18.90 -6.46 7.26
CA TYR A 79 -18.89 -5.70 6.00
C TYR A 79 -19.68 -6.40 4.88
N PHE A 80 -19.87 -7.73 4.96
CA PHE A 80 -20.53 -8.53 3.92
C PHE A 80 -22.02 -8.80 4.17
N SER A 81 -22.57 -8.29 5.27
CA SER A 81 -24.00 -8.47 5.56
C SER A 81 -24.86 -7.67 4.57
N ALA A 82 -26.00 -8.23 4.14
CA ALA A 82 -26.87 -7.63 3.13
C ALA A 82 -27.42 -6.23 3.49
N LYS A 83 -27.43 -5.88 4.78
CA LYS A 83 -27.86 -4.58 5.30
C LYS A 83 -26.70 -3.70 5.77
N SER A 84 -25.45 -4.12 5.52
CA SER A 84 -24.28 -3.37 5.97
C SER A 84 -24.25 -2.01 5.30
N LYS A 85 -24.04 -0.97 6.12
CA LYS A 85 -23.73 0.39 5.67
C LYS A 85 -22.26 0.75 5.88
N ARG A 86 -21.45 -0.22 6.32
CA ARG A 86 -20.01 -0.02 6.53
C ARG A 86 -19.31 0.16 5.20
N LYS A 87 -18.22 0.92 5.22
CA LYS A 87 -17.35 1.16 4.07
C LYS A 87 -15.91 1.21 4.55
N VAL A 88 -15.01 0.73 3.72
CA VAL A 88 -13.58 0.95 3.89
C VAL A 88 -13.18 2.19 3.11
N GLN A 89 -12.17 2.89 3.62
CA GLN A 89 -11.58 4.05 2.98
C GLN A 89 -10.07 3.99 3.15
N ALA A 90 -9.32 4.08 2.05
CA ALA A 90 -7.86 4.05 2.08
C ALA A 90 -7.23 4.88 0.96
N ILE A 91 -6.00 5.31 1.21
CA ILE A 91 -5.11 5.84 0.17
C ILE A 91 -3.92 4.90 0.08
N THR A 92 -3.67 4.38 -1.12
CA THR A 92 -2.54 3.49 -1.36
C THR A 92 -1.62 4.08 -2.42
N ILE A 93 -0.31 4.09 -2.13
CA ILE A 93 0.73 4.45 -3.08
C ILE A 93 1.47 3.18 -3.49
N HIS A 94 1.58 2.96 -4.80
CA HIS A 94 2.39 1.90 -5.37
C HIS A 94 3.53 2.48 -6.20
N PHE A 95 4.73 1.92 -6.05
CA PHE A 95 5.88 2.26 -6.90
C PHE A 95 6.84 1.07 -7.01
N ASN A 96 7.50 0.92 -8.15
CA ASN A 96 8.47 -0.14 -8.39
C ASN A 96 9.90 0.43 -8.46
N PRO A 97 10.72 0.29 -7.40
CA PRO A 97 12.09 0.81 -7.39
C PRO A 97 13.02 0.05 -8.35
N ASN A 98 12.65 -1.17 -8.75
CA ASN A 98 13.42 -1.98 -9.72
C ASN A 98 12.83 -1.90 -11.15
N GLY A 99 11.79 -1.09 -11.35
CA GLY A 99 11.13 -0.88 -12.63
C GLY A 99 11.74 0.31 -13.39
N LYS A 100 10.90 1.10 -14.09
CA LYS A 100 11.37 2.27 -14.86
C LYS A 100 12.02 3.36 -13.99
N LEU A 101 11.91 3.30 -12.66
CA LEU A 101 12.56 4.21 -11.71
C LEU A 101 13.95 3.74 -11.25
N SER A 102 14.43 2.57 -11.69
CA SER A 102 15.68 1.98 -11.16
C SER A 102 16.87 2.93 -11.24
N SER A 103 17.09 3.58 -12.40
CA SER A 103 18.19 4.51 -12.57
C SER A 103 18.16 5.71 -11.62
N LEU A 104 16.97 6.12 -11.15
CA LEU A 104 16.85 7.16 -10.13
C LEU A 104 17.27 6.63 -8.76
N PHE A 105 16.80 5.44 -8.38
CA PHE A 105 17.16 4.80 -7.11
C PHE A 105 18.62 4.35 -7.03
N ASP A 106 19.28 4.15 -8.18
CA ASP A 106 20.71 3.79 -8.27
C ASP A 106 21.66 4.99 -8.15
N LEU A 107 21.15 6.23 -8.11
CA LEU A 107 21.96 7.41 -7.86
C LEU A 107 22.58 7.35 -6.47
N ALA A 108 23.81 7.90 -6.34
CA ALA A 108 24.53 7.91 -5.07
C ALA A 108 23.75 8.63 -3.95
N GLU A 109 23.02 9.69 -4.32
CA GLU A 109 22.14 10.48 -3.46
C GLU A 109 20.98 9.64 -2.89
N MET A 110 20.56 8.59 -3.60
CA MET A 110 19.45 7.71 -3.20
C MET A 110 19.91 6.49 -2.39
N LYS A 111 21.21 6.33 -2.11
CA LYS A 111 21.76 5.16 -1.43
C LYS A 111 21.09 4.83 -0.09
N HIS A 112 20.76 5.85 0.70
CA HIS A 112 20.05 5.64 1.97
C HIS A 112 18.64 5.09 1.77
N ILE A 113 17.91 5.60 0.76
CA ILE A 113 16.59 5.10 0.40
C ILE A 113 16.69 3.67 -0.12
N GLN A 114 17.62 3.39 -1.04
CA GLN A 114 17.83 2.04 -1.56
C GLN A 114 18.12 1.03 -0.45
N THR A 115 19.01 1.39 0.49
CA THR A 115 19.33 0.56 1.67
C THR A 115 18.09 0.32 2.54
N PHE A 116 17.28 1.36 2.75
CA PHE A 116 16.04 1.26 3.51
C PHE A 116 15.05 0.29 2.85
N LEU A 117 14.80 0.46 1.54
CA LEU A 117 13.88 -0.41 0.80
C LEU A 117 14.33 -1.87 0.87
N GLN A 118 15.62 -2.14 0.64
CA GLN A 118 16.19 -3.50 0.71
C GLN A 118 16.08 -4.12 2.11
N LYS A 119 16.28 -3.33 3.17
CA LYS A 119 16.17 -3.81 4.55
C LYS A 119 14.73 -4.18 4.92
N HIS A 120 13.74 -3.53 4.30
CA HIS A 120 12.33 -3.65 4.65
C HIS A 120 11.50 -4.45 3.62
N ASN A 121 12.11 -5.34 2.85
CA ASN A 121 11.40 -6.19 1.87
C ASN A 121 10.24 -7.03 2.44
N ASN A 122 10.22 -7.31 3.76
CA ASN A 122 9.16 -8.07 4.42
C ASN A 122 7.99 -7.20 4.95
N GLY A 123 7.96 -5.92 4.60
CA GLY A 123 6.92 -5.03 5.09
C GLY A 123 7.11 -4.61 6.55
N PHE A 124 6.32 -3.62 6.98
CA PHE A 124 6.17 -3.21 8.39
C PHE A 124 4.92 -2.34 8.57
N ILE A 125 4.46 -2.23 9.81
CA ILE A 125 3.50 -1.20 10.22
C ILE A 125 4.27 0.05 10.64
N VAL A 126 3.83 1.21 10.16
CA VAL A 126 4.39 2.49 10.56
C VAL A 126 4.10 2.73 12.05
N PRO A 127 5.11 3.12 12.85
CA PRO A 127 4.90 3.43 14.26
C PRO A 127 3.86 4.54 14.47
N SER A 128 3.02 4.40 15.50
CA SER A 128 1.88 5.28 15.76
C SER A 128 2.24 6.76 15.83
N GLU A 129 3.42 7.08 16.36
CA GLU A 129 3.97 8.41 16.51
C GLU A 129 4.36 9.07 15.17
N GLN A 130 4.57 8.27 14.12
CA GLN A 130 4.91 8.74 12.77
C GLN A 130 3.70 8.81 11.83
N VAL A 131 2.55 8.25 12.24
CA VAL A 131 1.34 8.18 11.39
C VAL A 131 0.87 9.55 10.94
N SER A 132 0.89 10.55 11.83
CA SER A 132 0.47 11.92 11.48
C SER A 132 1.30 12.49 10.33
N ASP A 133 2.63 12.39 10.44
CA ASP A 133 3.55 12.96 9.47
C ASP A 133 3.51 12.20 8.13
N ILE A 134 3.47 10.86 8.19
CA ILE A 134 3.44 10.02 7.01
C ILE A 134 2.09 10.12 6.30
N SER A 135 0.97 10.15 7.01
CA SER A 135 -0.35 10.36 6.38
C SER A 135 -0.45 11.73 5.71
N HIS A 136 0.14 12.77 6.28
CA HIS A 136 0.21 14.08 5.63
C HIS A 136 0.99 14.02 4.32
N LYS A 137 2.15 13.35 4.30
CA LYS A 137 2.94 13.13 3.07
C LYS A 137 2.18 12.30 2.03
N ILE A 138 1.50 11.23 2.45
CA ILE A 138 0.63 10.44 1.55
C ILE A 138 -0.45 11.34 0.93
N GLN A 139 -1.06 12.22 1.72
CA GLN A 139 -2.05 13.17 1.20
C GLN A 139 -1.44 14.17 0.21
N GLN A 140 -0.23 14.67 0.46
CA GLN A 140 0.48 15.55 -0.47
C GLN A 140 0.73 14.85 -1.81
N VAL A 141 1.30 13.64 -1.79
CA VAL A 141 1.53 12.84 -3.00
C VAL A 141 0.23 12.52 -3.73
N SER A 142 -0.85 12.25 -3.00
CA SER A 142 -2.16 11.97 -3.61
C SER A 142 -2.77 13.15 -4.36
N LYS A 143 -2.35 14.38 -4.03
CA LYS A 143 -2.82 15.62 -4.66
C LYS A 143 -1.84 16.18 -5.68
N SER A 144 -0.63 15.62 -5.78
CA SER A 144 0.39 16.07 -6.73
C SER A 144 0.33 15.29 -8.04
N ASN A 145 0.96 15.84 -9.08
CA ASN A 145 0.97 15.26 -10.42
C ASN A 145 2.34 15.46 -11.08
N GLY A 146 2.69 14.60 -12.04
CA GLY A 146 3.94 14.72 -12.78
C GLY A 146 5.16 14.59 -11.86
N THR A 147 6.11 15.51 -11.97
CA THR A 147 7.33 15.53 -11.15
C THR A 147 7.07 15.81 -9.68
N ASP A 148 5.97 16.50 -9.36
CA ASP A 148 5.60 16.84 -7.97
C ASP A 148 5.21 15.60 -7.14
N GLN A 149 5.05 14.44 -7.77
CA GLN A 149 4.88 13.16 -7.07
C GLN A 149 6.20 12.56 -6.58
N MET A 150 7.35 13.06 -7.06
CA MET A 150 8.68 12.55 -6.74
C MET A 150 9.46 13.44 -5.77
N ILE A 151 8.97 14.64 -5.45
CA ILE A 151 9.65 15.65 -4.61
C ILE A 151 8.93 15.90 -3.29
#